data_AF-A0A518FN61-F1
#
_entry.id   AF-A0A518FN61-F1
#
_cell.length_a   1.000
_cell.length_b   1.000
_cell.length_c   1.000
_cell.angle_alpha   90.00
_cell.angle_beta   90.00
_cell.angle_gamma   90.00
#
_symmetry.space_group_name_H-M   'P 1'
#
loop_
_entity.id
_entity.type
_entity.pdbx_description
1 polymer ?
#
loop_
_entity_poly.entity_id
_entity_poly.type
_entity_poly.pdbx_seq_one_letter_code
_entity_poly.pdbx_strand_id
1 'polypeptide(L)'
;MKRNGLSTWDRNQPKRPAVLKLRRGSVLLEFILAFPIILMLSLAIIEFGFYTLLQQSITAAAIEGTRKAAQVGATKNDIGNLIQQYVAVNSLNLSVGTQPASSGQGDVFVSIQDGTGILTETMGNSDIPCSPVGPPPSDGSTWPAEIKVTICVNLTDTNGTFPIPNLLYLFGFSLSGKQLEISAMTVLE
;
A
#
# COMPACT_ATOMS: atom_id res chain seq x y z
N MET A 1 26.89 54.06 86.93
CA MET A 1 27.75 53.47 85.89
C MET A 1 27.44 51.97 85.78
N LYS A 2 26.58 51.54 84.86
CA LYS A 2 26.25 50.11 84.65
C LYS A 2 26.01 49.89 83.14
N ARG A 3 26.74 48.93 82.58
CA ARG A 3 26.98 48.75 81.13
C ARG A 3 25.75 48.17 80.42
N ASN A 4 25.43 48.74 79.26
CA ASN A 4 24.48 48.19 78.30
C ASN A 4 25.13 47.02 77.54
N GLY A 5 24.60 45.81 77.69
CA GLY A 5 25.00 44.63 76.94
C GLY A 5 24.20 44.52 75.64
N LEU A 6 24.84 44.81 74.52
CA LEU A 6 24.35 44.46 73.18
C LEU A 6 24.57 42.95 72.97
N SER A 7 23.48 42.18 72.90
CA SER A 7 23.51 40.81 72.38
C SER A 7 23.12 40.82 70.90
N THR A 8 24.11 40.88 70.03
CA THR A 8 23.96 40.69 68.59
C THR A 8 23.97 39.18 68.31
N TRP A 9 22.78 38.58 68.25
CA TRP A 9 22.61 37.23 67.74
C TRP A 9 22.75 37.22 66.22
N ASP A 10 23.99 37.11 65.75
CA ASP A 10 24.28 36.84 64.35
C ASP A 10 23.94 35.37 64.06
N ARG A 11 22.68 35.15 63.66
CA ARG A 11 22.19 33.84 63.21
C ARG A 11 22.73 33.58 61.81
N ASN A 12 23.93 33.05 61.75
CA ASN A 12 24.53 32.47 60.57
C ASN A 12 23.71 31.23 60.16
N GLN A 13 22.67 31.41 59.33
CA GLN A 13 21.91 30.30 58.77
C GLN A 13 22.71 29.65 57.64
N PRO A 14 23.00 28.34 57.70
CA PRO A 14 23.62 27.65 56.59
C PRO A 14 22.64 27.66 55.40
N LYS A 15 23.04 28.35 54.32
CA LYS A 15 22.33 28.29 53.03
C LYS A 15 22.33 26.84 52.57
N ARG A 16 21.19 26.15 52.70
CA ARG A 16 21.01 24.80 52.16
C ARG A 16 21.29 24.86 50.64
N PRO A 17 22.18 24.00 50.11
CA PRO A 17 22.38 23.97 48.66
C PRO A 17 21.07 23.58 48.00
N ALA A 18 20.57 24.44 47.12
CA ALA A 18 19.43 24.13 46.28
C ALA A 18 19.84 22.96 45.37
N VAL A 19 19.37 21.76 45.68
CA VAL A 19 19.49 20.60 44.78
C VAL A 19 18.69 20.94 43.53
N LEU A 20 19.40 21.34 42.46
CA LEU A 20 18.83 21.53 41.14
C LEU A 20 18.24 20.19 40.70
N LYS A 21 16.91 20.07 40.80
CA LYS A 21 16.18 18.86 40.43
C LYS A 21 16.49 18.50 38.97
N LEU A 22 17.15 17.38 38.76
CA LEU A 22 17.30 16.70 37.47
C LEU A 22 15.93 16.26 36.94
N ARG A 23 15.13 17.18 36.40
CA ARG A 23 13.88 16.85 35.68
C ARG A 23 14.12 16.54 34.20
N ARG A 24 15.30 16.90 33.67
CA ARG A 24 15.65 16.70 32.25
C ARG A 24 15.85 15.23 31.88
N GLY A 25 16.31 14.39 32.80
CA GLY A 25 16.55 12.96 32.53
C GLY A 25 15.26 12.16 32.35
N SER A 26 14.21 12.47 33.12
CA SER A 26 12.91 11.77 33.02
C SER A 26 12.23 12.01 31.67
N VAL A 27 12.27 13.25 31.18
CA VAL A 27 11.68 13.62 29.89
C VAL A 27 12.41 12.92 28.74
N LEU A 28 13.73 12.76 28.85
CA LEU A 28 14.54 12.10 27.83
C LEU A 28 14.23 10.59 27.77
N LEU A 29 14.04 9.94 28.92
CA LEU A 29 13.62 8.52 28.98
C LEU A 29 12.23 8.30 28.38
N GLU A 30 11.28 9.19 28.68
CA GLU A 30 9.94 9.16 28.11
C GLU A 30 9.99 9.31 26.58
N PHE A 31 10.80 10.23 26.07
CA PHE A 31 11.00 10.41 24.63
C PHE A 31 11.65 9.19 23.97
N ILE A 32 12.68 8.59 24.57
CA ILE A 32 13.34 7.39 24.02
C ILE A 32 12.36 6.22 23.90
N LEU A 33 11.44 6.07 24.85
CA LEU A 33 10.42 5.01 24.80
C LEU A 33 9.30 5.31 23.80
N ALA A 34 8.85 6.56 23.71
CA ALA A 34 7.76 6.96 22.83
C ALA A 34 8.18 7.11 21.36
N PHE A 35 9.41 7.58 21.11
CA PHE A 35 9.94 7.87 19.77
C PHE A 35 9.84 6.69 18.78
N PRO A 36 10.30 5.46 19.09
CA PRO A 36 10.22 4.35 18.13
C PRO A 36 8.78 3.99 17.76
N ILE A 37 7.83 4.13 18.70
CA ILE A 37 6.41 3.85 18.47
C ILE A 37 5.83 4.90 17.52
N ILE A 38 6.09 6.18 17.78
CA ILE A 38 5.62 7.28 16.92
C ILE A 38 6.25 7.19 15.53
N LEU A 39 7.54 6.85 15.44
CA LEU A 39 8.23 6.65 14.17
C LEU A 39 7.61 5.50 13.37
N MET A 40 7.38 4.35 14.00
CA MET A 40 6.73 3.19 13.38
C MET A 40 5.33 3.54 12.87
N LEU A 41 4.51 4.21 13.68
CA LEU A 41 3.17 4.64 13.28
C LEU A 41 3.21 5.63 12.11
N SER A 42 4.17 6.56 12.12
CA SER A 42 4.32 7.55 11.04
C SER A 42 4.66 6.87 9.71
N LEU A 43 5.60 5.92 9.73
CA LEU A 43 5.97 5.14 8.54
C LEU A 43 4.81 4.26 8.06
N ALA A 44 4.06 3.65 8.99
CA ALA A 44 2.89 2.84 8.66
C ALA A 44 1.80 3.67 7.97
N ILE A 45 1.54 4.90 8.42
CA ILE A 45 0.58 5.81 7.78
C ILE A 45 1.01 6.15 6.36
N ILE A 46 2.31 6.40 6.13
CA ILE A 46 2.86 6.71 4.80
C ILE A 46 2.72 5.50 3.87
N GLU A 47 3.16 4.31 4.31
CA GLU A 47 3.09 3.07 3.54
C GLU A 47 1.64 2.69 3.18
N PHE A 48 0.72 2.82 4.15
CA PHE A 48 -0.70 2.62 3.93
C PHE A 48 -1.30 3.66 2.96
N GLY A 49 -0.83 4.91 3.00
CA GLY A 49 -1.19 5.94 2.03
C GLY A 49 -0.89 5.52 0.59
N PHE A 50 0.32 5.02 0.32
CA PHE A 50 0.67 4.48 -1.00
C PHE A 50 -0.18 3.26 -1.38
N TYR A 51 -0.41 2.34 -0.44
CA TYR A 51 -1.27 1.18 -0.67
C TYR A 51 -2.69 1.57 -1.10
N THR A 52 -3.31 2.53 -0.40
CA THR A 52 -4.67 2.98 -0.74
C THR A 52 -4.76 3.67 -2.10
N LEU A 53 -3.76 4.48 -2.47
CA LEU A 53 -3.68 5.09 -3.80
C LEU A 53 -3.56 4.02 -4.90
N LEU A 54 -2.70 3.01 -4.69
CA LEU A 54 -2.56 1.89 -5.60
C LEU A 54 -3.89 1.14 -5.74
N GLN A 55 -4.51 0.76 -4.61
CA GLN A 55 -5.78 0.04 -4.61
C GLN A 55 -6.88 0.76 -5.37
N GLN A 56 -7.02 2.08 -5.19
CA GLN A 56 -8.02 2.88 -5.89
C GLN A 56 -7.79 2.86 -7.42
N SER A 57 -6.54 3.04 -7.86
CA SER A 57 -6.22 3.05 -9.29
C SER A 57 -6.46 1.71 -9.97
N ILE A 58 -6.07 0.60 -9.33
CA ILE A 58 -6.24 -0.75 -9.87
C ILE A 58 -7.72 -1.13 -9.87
N THR A 59 -8.48 -0.69 -8.86
CA THR A 59 -9.94 -0.91 -8.83
C THR A 59 -10.63 -0.19 -9.98
N ALA A 60 -10.28 1.08 -10.22
CA ALA A 60 -10.80 1.83 -11.36
C ALA A 60 -10.41 1.18 -12.70
N ALA A 61 -9.14 0.74 -12.82
CA ALA A 61 -8.65 0.04 -14.00
C ALA A 61 -9.43 -1.26 -14.26
N ALA A 62 -9.73 -2.04 -13.22
CA ALA A 62 -10.47 -3.29 -13.35
C ALA A 62 -11.91 -3.03 -13.79
N ILE A 63 -12.60 -2.08 -13.16
CA ILE A 63 -14.00 -1.75 -13.49
C ILE A 63 -14.12 -1.26 -14.94
N GLU A 64 -13.28 -0.31 -15.34
CA GLU A 64 -13.32 0.25 -16.69
C GLU A 64 -12.79 -0.73 -17.74
N GLY A 65 -11.79 -1.56 -17.38
CA GLY A 65 -11.30 -2.66 -18.21
C GLY A 65 -12.40 -3.68 -18.49
N THR A 66 -13.15 -4.09 -17.47
CA THR A 66 -14.30 -4.98 -17.61
C THR A 66 -15.41 -4.36 -18.45
N ARG A 67 -15.76 -3.08 -18.21
CA ARG A 67 -16.74 -2.37 -19.04
C ARG A 67 -16.33 -2.29 -20.50
N LYS A 68 -15.04 -2.07 -20.78
CA LYS A 68 -14.51 -2.06 -22.14
C LYS A 68 -14.54 -3.45 -22.77
N ALA A 69 -14.20 -4.48 -21.99
CA ALA A 69 -14.21 -5.86 -22.43
C ALA A 69 -15.62 -6.38 -22.75
N ALA A 70 -16.64 -5.84 -22.08
CA ALA A 70 -18.03 -6.20 -22.32
C ALA A 70 -18.63 -5.64 -23.63
N GLN A 71 -17.96 -4.68 -24.28
CA GLN A 71 -18.46 -4.08 -25.52
C GLN A 71 -18.29 -5.03 -26.71
N VAL A 72 -19.33 -5.19 -27.52
CA VAL A 72 -19.25 -5.91 -28.81
C VAL A 72 -18.10 -5.35 -29.66
N GLY A 73 -17.17 -6.23 -30.04
CA GLY A 73 -16.05 -5.89 -30.93
C GLY A 73 -14.86 -5.22 -30.25
N ALA A 74 -14.83 -5.11 -28.92
CA ALA A 74 -13.65 -4.66 -28.20
C ALA A 74 -12.45 -5.58 -28.49
N THR A 75 -11.32 -5.00 -28.88
CA THR A 75 -10.09 -5.78 -29.07
C THR A 75 -9.29 -5.86 -27.78
N LYS A 76 -8.44 -6.88 -27.69
CA LYS A 76 -7.51 -7.08 -26.57
C LYS A 76 -6.61 -5.85 -26.36
N ASN A 77 -6.16 -5.25 -27.45
CA ASN A 77 -5.34 -4.04 -27.41
C ASN A 77 -6.12 -2.84 -26.87
N ASP A 78 -7.40 -2.70 -27.20
CA ASP A 78 -8.23 -1.62 -26.67
C ASP A 78 -8.39 -1.74 -25.14
N ILE A 79 -8.63 -2.97 -24.65
CA ILE A 79 -8.76 -3.26 -23.22
C ILE A 79 -7.43 -2.98 -22.51
N GLY A 80 -6.32 -3.53 -23.02
CA GLY A 80 -5.00 -3.35 -22.43
C GLY A 80 -4.54 -1.89 -22.45
N ASN A 81 -4.78 -1.14 -23.54
CA ASN A 81 -4.45 0.29 -23.63
C ASN A 81 -5.29 1.13 -22.67
N LEU A 82 -6.55 0.76 -22.41
CA LEU A 82 -7.37 1.42 -21.41
C LEU A 82 -6.84 1.14 -20.00
N ILE A 83 -6.58 -0.12 -19.67
CA ILE A 83 -6.01 -0.51 -18.36
C ILE A 83 -4.67 0.18 -18.14
N GLN A 84 -3.82 0.26 -19.17
CA GLN A 84 -2.52 0.94 -19.12
C GLN A 84 -2.66 2.41 -18.67
N GLN A 85 -3.69 3.13 -19.12
CA GLN A 85 -3.91 4.52 -18.73
C GLN A 85 -4.16 4.69 -17.23
N TYR A 86 -4.85 3.75 -16.60
CA TYR A 86 -5.13 3.80 -15.16
C TYR A 86 -3.93 3.35 -14.33
N VAL A 87 -3.23 2.28 -14.72
CA VAL A 87 -2.08 1.77 -13.95
C VAL A 87 -0.85 2.68 -14.09
N ALA A 88 -0.70 3.38 -15.22
CA ALA A 88 0.37 4.35 -15.45
C ALA A 88 0.36 5.51 -14.44
N VAL A 89 -0.77 5.81 -13.81
CA VAL A 89 -0.88 6.82 -12.74
C VAL A 89 0.04 6.48 -11.55
N ASN A 90 0.27 5.19 -11.30
CA ASN A 90 1.21 4.70 -10.27
C ASN A 90 2.57 4.31 -10.85
N SER A 91 2.91 4.84 -12.03
CA SER A 91 4.14 4.51 -12.78
C SER A 91 4.28 3.02 -13.12
N LEU A 92 3.19 2.26 -13.13
CA LEU A 92 3.17 0.85 -13.52
C LEU A 92 3.08 0.71 -15.04
N ASN A 93 3.73 -0.32 -15.58
CA ASN A 93 3.68 -0.65 -17.00
C ASN A 93 2.99 -1.99 -17.25
N LEU A 94 1.96 -1.99 -18.09
CA LEU A 94 1.34 -3.16 -18.70
C LEU A 94 1.85 -3.32 -20.14
N SER A 95 2.51 -4.43 -20.41
CA SER A 95 2.89 -4.81 -21.78
C SER A 95 1.67 -5.33 -22.56
N VAL A 96 0.99 -4.42 -23.27
CA VAL A 96 -0.24 -4.73 -24.05
C VAL A 96 0.07 -5.58 -25.29
N GLY A 97 1.25 -5.42 -25.89
CA GLY A 97 1.64 -6.09 -27.13
C GLY A 97 2.08 -7.55 -26.97
N THR A 98 2.23 -8.04 -25.74
CA THR A 98 2.66 -9.41 -25.44
C THR A 98 1.47 -10.23 -24.94
N GLN A 99 0.83 -10.93 -25.87
CA GLN A 99 -0.32 -11.81 -25.65
C GLN A 99 -0.02 -13.20 -26.22
N PRO A 100 -0.08 -14.28 -25.41
CA PRO A 100 -0.35 -14.29 -23.97
C PRO A 100 0.74 -13.61 -23.14
N ALA A 101 0.44 -13.34 -21.87
CA ALA A 101 1.40 -12.78 -20.92
C ALA A 101 2.72 -13.55 -20.93
N SER A 102 3.83 -12.84 -20.76
CA SER A 102 5.18 -13.43 -20.81
C SER A 102 5.98 -13.01 -19.58
N SER A 103 6.96 -13.83 -19.20
CA SER A 103 7.81 -13.58 -18.03
C SER A 103 8.56 -12.26 -18.17
N GLY A 104 8.62 -11.48 -17.09
CA GLY A 104 9.30 -10.19 -17.01
C GLY A 104 8.72 -9.06 -17.86
N GLN A 105 7.51 -9.21 -18.42
CA GLN A 105 6.91 -8.19 -19.29
C GLN A 105 6.04 -7.20 -18.50
N GLY A 106 6.67 -6.15 -17.96
CA GLY A 106 6.00 -5.09 -17.20
C GLY A 106 5.77 -5.43 -15.73
N ASP A 107 4.96 -4.60 -15.07
CA ASP A 107 4.73 -4.61 -13.62
C ASP A 107 3.33 -5.15 -13.25
N VAL A 108 2.49 -5.39 -14.25
CA VAL A 108 1.08 -5.75 -14.09
C VAL A 108 0.80 -7.03 -14.86
N PHE A 109 -0.01 -7.89 -14.26
CA PHE A 109 -0.63 -9.02 -14.93
C PHE A 109 -2.13 -8.79 -15.03
N VAL A 110 -2.69 -9.04 -16.22
CA VAL A 110 -4.14 -8.96 -16.47
C VAL A 110 -4.63 -10.29 -17.00
N SER A 111 -5.70 -10.79 -16.40
CA SER A 111 -6.41 -11.99 -16.84
C SER A 111 -7.85 -11.62 -17.17
N ILE A 112 -8.31 -12.02 -18.36
CA ILE A 112 -9.69 -11.83 -18.81
C ILE A 112 -10.34 -13.22 -18.90
N GLN A 113 -11.47 -13.38 -18.22
CA GLN A 113 -12.33 -14.56 -18.27
C GLN A 113 -13.66 -14.17 -18.88
N ASP A 114 -14.07 -14.87 -19.94
CA ASP A 114 -15.45 -14.88 -20.37
C ASP A 114 -16.26 -15.88 -19.53
N GLY A 115 -17.57 -15.86 -19.75
CA GLY A 115 -18.53 -16.70 -19.08
C GLY A 115 -18.26 -18.21 -19.10
N THR A 116 -17.47 -18.73 -20.04
CA THR A 116 -17.11 -20.16 -20.03
C THR A 116 -16.22 -20.53 -18.83
N GLY A 117 -15.77 -19.55 -18.06
CA GLY A 117 -14.90 -19.72 -16.89
C GLY A 117 -13.47 -20.10 -17.25
N ILE A 118 -13.16 -20.16 -18.55
CA ILE A 118 -11.81 -20.38 -19.07
C ILE A 118 -11.11 -19.02 -19.14
N LEU A 119 -9.80 -18.99 -18.82
CA LEU A 119 -8.96 -17.83 -19.08
C LEU A 119 -8.93 -17.58 -20.59
N THR A 120 -9.71 -16.61 -21.05
CA THR A 120 -9.79 -16.26 -22.46
C THR A 120 -8.47 -15.63 -22.89
N GLU A 121 -7.94 -14.67 -22.12
CA GLU A 121 -6.77 -13.91 -22.48
C GLU A 121 -5.93 -13.46 -21.28
N THR A 122 -4.61 -13.37 -21.47
CA THR A 122 -3.68 -12.84 -20.47
C THR A 122 -2.76 -11.79 -21.08
N MET A 123 -2.38 -10.77 -20.31
CA MET A 123 -1.49 -9.69 -20.72
C MET A 123 -0.49 -9.35 -19.62
N GLY A 124 0.66 -8.80 -20.02
CA GLY A 124 1.70 -8.35 -19.09
C GLY A 124 2.57 -9.47 -18.54
N ASN A 125 2.90 -9.38 -17.25
CA ASN A 125 3.95 -10.18 -16.63
C ASN A 125 3.41 -11.49 -16.03
N SER A 126 3.69 -12.62 -16.67
CA SER A 126 3.23 -13.93 -16.21
C SER A 126 3.89 -14.44 -14.92
N ASP A 127 4.92 -13.76 -14.41
CA ASP A 127 5.58 -14.14 -13.15
C ASP A 127 4.78 -13.69 -11.92
N ILE A 128 3.83 -12.79 -12.09
CA ILE A 128 2.96 -12.30 -11.03
C ILE A 128 1.87 -13.35 -10.79
N PRO A 129 1.81 -13.99 -9.61
CA PRO A 129 0.73 -14.92 -9.30
C PRO A 129 -0.60 -14.18 -9.35
N CYS A 130 -1.58 -14.75 -10.01
CA CYS A 130 -2.90 -14.13 -10.10
C CYS A 130 -3.97 -15.18 -9.89
N SER A 131 -4.70 -15.06 -8.78
CA SER A 131 -5.87 -15.88 -8.46
C SER A 131 -7.12 -15.02 -8.54
N PRO A 132 -7.89 -15.06 -9.64
CA PRO A 132 -9.14 -14.34 -9.79
C PRO A 132 -10.05 -14.53 -8.58
N VAL A 133 -10.44 -13.42 -7.94
CA VAL A 133 -11.30 -13.46 -6.76
C VAL A 133 -12.77 -13.54 -7.17
N GLY A 134 -13.57 -14.20 -6.33
CA GLY A 134 -15.02 -14.34 -6.54
C GLY A 134 -15.40 -15.50 -7.47
N PRO A 135 -16.72 -15.65 -7.75
CA PRO A 135 -17.23 -16.72 -8.61
C PRO A 135 -16.69 -16.60 -10.04
N PRO A 136 -16.68 -17.71 -10.81
CA PRO A 136 -16.48 -17.62 -12.26
C PRO A 136 -17.65 -16.85 -12.89
N PRO A 137 -17.40 -16.08 -13.97
CA PRO A 137 -18.48 -15.44 -14.75
C PRO A 137 -19.41 -16.50 -15.36
N SER A 138 -20.67 -16.14 -15.60
CA SER A 138 -21.66 -17.01 -16.27
C SER A 138 -21.46 -17.07 -17.78
N ASP A 139 -21.48 -18.27 -18.35
CA ASP A 139 -21.36 -18.57 -19.80
C ASP A 139 -22.58 -18.17 -20.64
N GLY A 140 -23.55 -17.51 -20.01
CA GLY A 140 -24.85 -17.24 -20.62
C GLY A 140 -25.77 -18.46 -20.69
N SER A 141 -25.37 -19.63 -20.18
CA SER A 141 -26.31 -20.76 -19.97
C SER A 141 -27.39 -20.39 -18.96
N THR A 142 -27.05 -19.51 -18.01
CA THR A 142 -27.99 -18.75 -17.19
C THR A 142 -27.85 -17.29 -17.61
N TRP A 143 -28.89 -16.71 -18.19
CA TRP A 143 -28.84 -15.32 -18.64
C TRP A 143 -28.64 -14.36 -17.45
N PRO A 144 -27.75 -13.36 -17.57
CA PRO A 144 -26.97 -12.98 -18.76
C PRO A 144 -25.53 -13.56 -18.79
N ALA A 145 -24.86 -13.48 -19.95
CA ALA A 145 -23.44 -13.80 -20.07
C ALA A 145 -22.58 -12.70 -19.42
N GLU A 146 -21.51 -13.08 -18.73
CA GLU A 146 -20.66 -12.16 -17.99
C GLU A 146 -19.20 -12.23 -18.46
N ILE A 147 -18.47 -11.14 -18.21
CA ILE A 147 -17.03 -11.05 -18.40
C ILE A 147 -16.39 -10.55 -17.11
N LYS A 148 -15.26 -11.16 -16.75
CA LYS A 148 -14.48 -10.84 -15.56
C LYS A 148 -13.06 -10.46 -15.96
N VAL A 149 -12.62 -9.29 -15.52
CA VAL A 149 -11.22 -8.86 -15.64
C VAL A 149 -10.60 -8.85 -14.26
N THR A 150 -9.45 -9.51 -14.14
CA THR A 150 -8.63 -9.54 -12.93
C THR A 150 -7.31 -8.85 -13.22
N ILE A 151 -6.92 -7.92 -12.36
CA ILE A 151 -5.65 -7.23 -12.40
C ILE A 151 -4.85 -7.62 -11.15
N CYS A 152 -3.61 -8.05 -11.36
CA CYS A 152 -2.70 -8.50 -10.33
C CYS A 152 -1.39 -7.73 -10.42
N VAL A 153 -0.93 -7.21 -9.27
CA VAL A 153 0.28 -6.38 -9.16
C VAL A 153 1.02 -6.76 -7.89
N ASN A 154 2.35 -6.88 -7.95
CA ASN A 154 3.16 -7.04 -6.74
C ASN A 154 3.19 -5.72 -5.96
N LEU A 155 3.08 -5.79 -4.62
CA LEU A 155 3.15 -4.59 -3.78
C LEU A 155 4.57 -4.00 -3.78
N THR A 156 5.58 -4.86 -3.91
CA THR A 156 6.98 -4.46 -4.01
C THR A 156 7.74 -5.29 -5.04
N ASP A 157 8.74 -4.70 -5.65
CA ASP A 157 9.75 -5.35 -6.47
C ASP A 157 10.75 -6.13 -5.59
N THR A 158 11.70 -6.80 -6.23
CA THR A 158 12.77 -7.53 -5.55
C THR A 158 13.66 -6.64 -4.68
N ASN A 159 13.69 -5.33 -4.96
CA ASN A 159 14.43 -4.35 -4.17
C ASN A 159 13.60 -3.72 -3.04
N GLY A 160 12.30 -3.99 -2.96
CA GLY A 160 11.42 -3.45 -1.91
C GLY A 160 11.09 -1.96 -2.06
N THR A 161 11.19 -1.42 -3.27
CA THR A 161 11.14 0.03 -3.54
C THR A 161 9.93 0.48 -4.35
N PHE A 162 9.37 -0.40 -5.17
CA PHE A 162 8.33 -0.03 -6.15
C PHE A 162 7.28 -1.14 -6.27
N PRO A 163 5.96 -0.84 -6.41
CA PRO A 163 5.32 0.48 -6.36
C PRO A 163 5.16 1.06 -4.94
N ILE A 164 5.18 0.22 -3.91
CA ILE A 164 5.10 0.67 -2.51
C ILE A 164 6.47 0.48 -1.86
N PRO A 165 7.02 1.48 -1.15
CA PRO A 165 8.27 1.30 -0.43
C PRO A 165 8.05 0.42 0.82
N ASN A 166 8.93 -0.54 1.05
CA ASN A 166 8.90 -1.45 2.20
C ASN A 166 9.49 -0.78 3.46
N LEU A 167 8.87 0.30 3.93
CA LEU A 167 9.39 1.15 5.01
C LEU A 167 9.38 0.45 6.37
N LEU A 168 8.37 -0.40 6.61
CA LEU A 168 8.23 -1.14 7.86
C LEU A 168 9.12 -2.39 7.96
N TYR A 169 9.96 -2.67 6.95
CA TYR A 169 10.90 -3.81 6.97
C TYR A 169 11.80 -3.80 8.20
N LEU A 170 12.29 -2.62 8.60
CA LEU A 170 13.14 -2.42 9.78
C LEU A 170 12.45 -2.80 11.10
N PHE A 171 11.11 -2.84 11.12
CA PHE A 171 10.29 -3.23 12.27
C PHE A 171 9.76 -4.67 12.16
N GLY A 172 10.22 -5.43 11.15
CA GLY A 172 9.84 -6.83 10.95
C GLY A 172 8.60 -7.06 10.10
N PHE A 173 8.00 -6.02 9.52
CA PHE A 173 6.87 -6.15 8.58
C PHE A 173 7.39 -6.04 7.16
N SER A 174 7.19 -7.06 6.33
CA SER A 174 7.64 -7.06 4.95
C SER A 174 6.48 -7.19 3.97
N LEU A 175 6.46 -6.31 2.98
CA LEU A 175 5.60 -6.39 1.80
C LEU A 175 6.19 -7.24 0.66
N SER A 176 7.39 -7.77 0.82
CA SER A 176 8.05 -8.58 -0.21
C SER A 176 7.25 -9.84 -0.50
N GLY A 177 6.96 -10.08 -1.78
CA GLY A 177 6.15 -11.22 -2.23
C GLY A 177 4.67 -11.12 -1.86
N LYS A 178 4.20 -9.94 -1.43
CA LYS A 178 2.76 -9.64 -1.32
C LYS A 178 2.28 -9.02 -2.62
N GLN A 179 1.01 -9.27 -2.94
CA GLN A 179 0.38 -8.80 -4.16
C GLN A 179 -1.01 -8.23 -3.87
N LEU A 180 -1.45 -7.36 -4.76
CA LEU A 180 -2.79 -6.83 -4.82
C LEU A 180 -3.52 -7.49 -6.00
N GLU A 181 -4.66 -8.11 -5.70
CA GLU A 181 -5.52 -8.74 -6.69
C GLU A 181 -6.89 -8.09 -6.64
N ILE A 182 -7.35 -7.55 -7.77
CA ILE A 182 -8.67 -6.96 -7.88
C ILE A 182 -9.35 -7.53 -9.11
N SER A 183 -10.58 -8.01 -8.93
CA SER A 183 -11.43 -8.49 -10.02
C SER A 183 -12.69 -7.66 -10.11
N ALA A 184 -13.10 -7.38 -11.34
CA ALA A 184 -14.38 -6.73 -11.64
C ALA A 184 -15.13 -7.57 -12.68
N MET A 185 -16.45 -7.67 -12.53
CA MET A 185 -17.32 -8.42 -13.43
C MET A 185 -18.45 -7.53 -13.96
N THR A 186 -18.85 -7.77 -15.20
CA THR A 186 -20.01 -7.09 -15.78
C THR A 186 -20.68 -7.98 -16.82
N VAL A 187 -21.91 -7.61 -17.17
CA VAL A 187 -22.72 -8.29 -18.17
C VAL A 187 -22.22 -7.91 -19.56
N LEU A 188 -22.15 -8.89 -20.47
CA LEU A 188 -21.82 -8.67 -21.88
C LEU A 188 -22.95 -7.85 -22.54
N GLU A 189 -22.59 -6.72 -23.16
CA GLU A 189 -23.52 -5.81 -23.87
C GLU A 189 -23.50 -6.01 -25.38
#